data_AF-A0A954RI64-F1
#
_entry.id   AF-A0A954RI64-F1
#
_cell.length_a   1.000
_cell.length_b   1.000
_cell.length_c   1.000
_cell.angle_alpha   90.00
_cell.angle_beta   90.00
_cell.angle_gamma   90.00
#
_symmetry.space_group_name_H-M   'P 1'
#
loop_
_entity.id
_entity.type
_entity.pdbx_description
1 polymer ?
#
loop_
_entity_poly.entity_id
_entity_poly.type
_entity_poly.pdbx_seq_one_letter_code
_entity_poly.pdbx_strand_id
1 'polypeptide(L)'
;WGLGRVQCGRLTDRLIEKAKANGIGVGTLRHSSHIGRLGEYCEIAAQHGLVSQLMVNTHGAARRVAPPGGREPRLGTNPMAVGAPHEDSPLILDFSTSATAEGKVRVKKIAGETCPEGWLLNSQGQPTTDPNDLYADPPGTILPMGGDQAYKGFGLALMIDVLSGALSGGLCARETPITPKGNCVFMLLCDPAHFGGADHFAKEVKQL
;
A
#
# COMPACT_ATOMS: atom_id res chain seq x y z
N TRP A 1 2.58 -16.93 10.77
CA TRP A 1 3.05 -15.63 11.26
C TRP A 1 4.56 -15.62 11.26
N GLY A 2 5.18 -14.59 10.69
CA GLY A 2 6.63 -14.41 10.62
C GLY A 2 7.00 -12.94 10.44
N LEU A 3 8.29 -12.63 10.42
CA LEU A 3 8.78 -11.26 10.20
C LEU A 3 8.50 -10.80 8.77
N GLY A 4 7.62 -9.80 8.62
CA GLY A 4 7.13 -9.37 7.31
C GLY A 4 8.22 -8.93 6.35
N ARG A 5 9.25 -8.21 6.83
CA ARG A 5 10.39 -7.81 5.99
C ARG A 5 11.18 -9.00 5.45
N VAL A 6 11.41 -10.01 6.28
CA VAL A 6 12.11 -11.24 5.87
C VAL A 6 11.26 -12.05 4.89
N GLN A 7 9.96 -12.17 5.14
CA GLN A 7 9.05 -12.93 4.26
C GLN A 7 8.87 -12.24 2.91
N CYS A 8 8.71 -10.92 2.91
CA CYS A 8 8.56 -10.14 1.70
C CYS A 8 9.85 -10.09 0.88
N GLY A 9 11.03 -9.93 1.51
CA GLY A 9 12.32 -10.05 0.82
C GLY A 9 12.47 -11.41 0.10
N ARG A 10 12.20 -12.51 0.81
CA ARG A 10 12.23 -13.86 0.19
C ARG A 10 11.21 -14.04 -0.93
N LEU A 11 10.05 -13.36 -0.87
CA LEU A 11 9.10 -13.36 -1.98
C LEU A 11 9.70 -12.62 -3.17
N THR A 12 10.25 -11.42 -2.96
CA THR A 12 10.90 -10.61 -4.00
C THR A 12 11.97 -11.41 -4.74
N ASP A 13 12.90 -12.05 -4.01
CA ASP A 13 13.98 -12.86 -4.61
C ASP A 13 13.42 -13.95 -5.53
N ARG A 14 12.38 -14.67 -5.06
CA ARG A 14 11.74 -15.74 -5.85
C ARG A 14 10.99 -15.22 -7.08
N LEU A 15 10.41 -14.02 -6.99
CA LEU A 15 9.71 -13.42 -8.11
C LEU A 15 10.66 -12.83 -9.14
N ILE A 16 11.84 -12.34 -8.75
CA ILE A 16 12.89 -11.89 -9.67
C ILE A 16 13.31 -13.05 -10.56
N GLU A 17 13.63 -14.22 -9.98
CA GLU A 17 13.99 -15.41 -10.75
C GLU A 17 12.86 -15.84 -11.70
N LYS A 18 11.60 -15.78 -11.24
CA LYS A 18 10.43 -16.13 -12.07
C LYS A 18 10.23 -15.15 -13.23
N ALA A 19 10.34 -13.85 -12.98
CA ALA A 19 10.15 -12.81 -13.99
C ALA A 19 11.24 -12.90 -15.06
N LYS A 20 12.51 -13.09 -14.68
CA LYS A 20 13.61 -13.29 -15.63
C LYS A 20 13.46 -14.53 -16.49
N ALA A 21 12.90 -15.61 -15.94
CA ALA A 21 12.72 -16.85 -16.68
C ALA A 21 11.46 -16.88 -17.57
N ASN A 22 10.42 -16.12 -17.24
CA ASN A 22 9.09 -16.24 -17.87
C ASN A 22 8.50 -14.91 -18.35
N GLY A 23 9.24 -13.82 -18.26
CA GLY A 23 8.76 -12.45 -18.49
C GLY A 23 7.94 -11.86 -17.34
N ILE A 24 7.22 -12.68 -16.56
CA ILE A 24 6.37 -12.24 -15.45
C ILE A 24 6.57 -13.12 -14.22
N GLY A 25 6.65 -12.50 -13.04
CA GLY A 25 6.58 -13.15 -11.74
C GLY A 25 5.46 -12.55 -10.90
N VAL A 26 4.45 -13.35 -10.56
CA VAL A 26 3.38 -12.95 -9.61
C VAL A 26 3.43 -13.82 -8.37
N GLY A 27 3.26 -13.21 -7.20
CA GLY A 27 3.17 -13.93 -5.94
C GLY A 27 2.41 -13.17 -4.87
N THR A 28 1.95 -13.91 -3.87
CA THR A 28 1.17 -13.37 -2.76
C THR A 28 1.72 -13.87 -1.42
N LEU A 29 1.47 -13.09 -0.36
CA LEU A 29 1.74 -13.50 1.03
C LEU A 29 0.49 -13.35 1.88
N ARG A 30 0.31 -14.26 2.85
CA ARG A 30 -0.64 -14.15 3.96
C ARG A 30 0.01 -14.60 5.26
N HIS A 31 -0.60 -14.27 6.40
CA HIS A 31 -0.03 -14.51 7.73
C HIS A 31 1.38 -13.91 7.90
N SER A 32 1.59 -12.73 7.33
CA SER A 32 2.81 -11.93 7.47
C SER A 32 2.59 -10.85 8.51
N SER A 33 3.61 -10.52 9.32
CA SER A 33 3.59 -9.26 10.07
C SER A 33 3.80 -8.07 9.13
N HIS A 34 3.87 -6.86 9.68
CA HIS A 34 4.03 -5.64 8.90
C HIS A 34 5.28 -5.69 8.00
N ILE A 35 5.15 -5.41 6.70
CA ILE A 35 6.26 -5.52 5.74
C ILE A 35 7.11 -4.24 5.61
N GLY A 36 6.71 -3.15 6.26
CA GLY A 36 7.47 -1.89 6.22
C GLY A 36 7.15 -1.05 4.99
N ARG A 37 8.18 -0.45 4.39
CA ARG A 37 8.06 0.40 3.20
C ARG A 37 7.97 -0.46 1.95
N LEU A 38 6.93 -0.30 1.15
CA LEU A 38 6.73 -1.11 -0.06
C LEU A 38 7.79 -0.79 -1.12
N GLY A 39 8.17 0.48 -1.26
CA GLY A 39 9.16 0.96 -2.22
C GLY A 39 10.52 0.27 -2.10
N GLU A 40 10.91 -0.22 -0.93
CA GLU A 40 12.16 -0.98 -0.74
C GLU A 40 12.21 -2.23 -1.63
N TYR A 41 11.10 -2.96 -1.76
CA TYR A 41 11.06 -4.15 -2.61
C TYR A 41 10.99 -3.80 -4.09
N CYS A 42 10.35 -2.66 -4.42
CA CYS A 42 10.31 -2.14 -5.79
C CYS A 42 11.69 -1.65 -6.26
N GLU A 43 12.48 -1.05 -5.38
CA GLU A 43 13.89 -0.67 -5.65
C GLU A 43 14.74 -1.89 -5.93
N ILE A 44 14.61 -2.94 -5.11
CA ILE A 44 15.32 -4.22 -5.34
C ILE A 44 14.94 -4.79 -6.71
N ALA A 45 13.64 -4.86 -7.05
CA ALA A 45 13.21 -5.35 -8.36
C ALA A 45 13.76 -4.50 -9.53
N ALA A 46 13.75 -3.18 -9.39
CA ALA A 46 14.28 -2.26 -10.40
C ALA A 46 15.80 -2.38 -10.58
N GLN A 47 16.57 -2.63 -9.52
CA GLN A 47 18.00 -2.93 -9.61
C GLN A 47 18.29 -4.20 -10.43
N HIS A 48 17.32 -5.11 -10.54
CA HIS A 48 17.39 -6.29 -11.40
C HIS A 48 16.80 -6.07 -12.81
N GLY A 49 16.51 -4.82 -13.19
CA GLY A 49 15.95 -4.47 -14.49
C GLY A 49 14.45 -4.75 -14.64
N LEU A 50 13.72 -4.93 -13.53
CA LEU A 50 12.32 -5.33 -13.56
C LEU A 50 11.38 -4.17 -13.19
N VAL A 51 10.24 -4.09 -13.88
CA VAL A 51 9.10 -3.28 -13.46
C VAL A 51 8.37 -4.03 -12.36
N SER A 52 7.90 -3.32 -11.35
CA SER A 52 7.23 -3.91 -10.18
C SER A 52 5.94 -3.20 -9.81
N GLN A 53 4.99 -3.97 -9.30
CA GLN A 53 3.79 -3.49 -8.62
C GLN A 53 3.62 -4.28 -7.33
N LEU A 54 3.47 -3.58 -6.21
CA LEU A 54 3.31 -4.16 -4.89
C LEU A 54 2.09 -3.54 -4.21
N MET A 55 1.22 -4.36 -3.64
CA MET A 55 0.00 -3.93 -2.95
C MET A 55 -0.13 -4.67 -1.63
N VAL A 56 -0.67 -3.99 -0.63
CA VAL A 56 -0.78 -4.53 0.72
C VAL A 56 -2.10 -4.14 1.37
N ASN A 57 -2.71 -5.10 2.10
CA ASN A 57 -3.81 -4.81 3.03
C ASN A 57 -3.42 -5.15 4.48
N THR A 58 -4.37 -5.05 5.41
CA THR A 58 -4.13 -5.29 6.84
C THR A 58 -4.65 -6.63 7.38
N HIS A 59 -4.82 -7.63 6.50
CA HIS A 59 -5.29 -8.98 6.86
C HIS A 59 -6.53 -8.96 7.78
N GLY A 60 -7.58 -8.23 7.39
CA GLY A 60 -8.83 -8.14 8.13
C GLY A 60 -8.80 -7.39 9.48
N ALA A 61 -7.68 -6.76 9.85
CA ALA A 61 -7.47 -6.27 11.20
C ALA A 61 -7.55 -4.74 11.38
N ALA A 62 -7.41 -3.93 10.33
CA ALA A 62 -7.43 -2.47 10.46
C ALA A 62 -8.56 -1.81 9.67
N ARG A 63 -9.20 -0.85 10.33
CA ARG A 63 -10.19 0.07 9.77
C ARG A 63 -9.78 1.48 10.17
N ARG A 64 -9.23 2.22 9.21
CA ARG A 64 -8.75 3.59 9.41
C ARG A 64 -9.35 4.57 8.41
N VAL A 65 -9.97 4.09 7.36
CA VAL A 65 -10.42 4.89 6.23
C VAL A 65 -11.90 4.66 5.99
N ALA A 66 -12.68 5.73 5.99
CA ALA A 66 -14.11 5.72 5.71
C ALA A 66 -14.37 5.85 4.20
N PRO A 67 -15.48 5.29 3.69
CA PRO A 67 -15.92 5.56 2.32
C PRO A 67 -16.24 7.05 2.13
N PRO A 68 -16.15 7.58 0.89
CA PRO A 68 -16.63 8.93 0.59
C PRO A 68 -18.10 9.09 1.03
N GLY A 69 -18.39 10.17 1.77
CA GLY A 69 -19.71 10.42 2.36
C GLY A 69 -20.02 9.61 3.63
N GLY A 70 -19.15 8.69 4.05
CA GLY A 70 -19.24 7.97 5.31
C GLY A 70 -18.39 8.60 6.41
N ARG A 71 -18.73 8.28 7.67
CA ARG A 71 -17.96 8.69 8.86
C ARG A 71 -17.27 7.54 9.60
N GLU A 72 -17.72 6.31 9.36
CA GLU A 72 -17.19 5.12 10.02
C GLU A 72 -16.09 4.47 9.17
N PRO A 73 -14.92 4.15 9.76
CA PRO A 73 -13.84 3.54 9.02
C PRO A 73 -14.20 2.10 8.61
N ARG A 74 -13.96 1.75 7.34
CA ARG A 74 -14.28 0.45 6.76
C ARG A 74 -13.07 -0.26 6.14
N LEU A 75 -12.09 0.48 5.62
CA LEU A 75 -10.88 -0.06 5.02
C LEU A 75 -9.63 0.34 5.81
N GLY A 76 -8.53 -0.38 5.58
CA GLY A 76 -7.20 0.07 5.97
C GLY A 76 -6.67 1.17 5.05
N THR A 77 -5.46 1.63 5.31
CA THR A 77 -4.75 2.59 4.46
C THR A 77 -4.26 1.99 3.13
N ASN A 78 -4.28 0.66 3.03
CA ASN A 78 -4.08 -0.17 1.84
C ASN A 78 -3.11 0.45 0.81
N PRO A 79 -1.79 0.47 1.09
CA PRO A 79 -0.81 1.14 0.24
C PRO A 79 -0.49 0.33 -1.03
N MET A 80 0.04 1.04 -2.02
CA MET A 80 0.59 0.48 -3.25
C MET A 80 1.94 1.13 -3.55
N ALA A 81 2.86 0.35 -4.09
CA ALA A 81 4.06 0.85 -4.73
C ALA A 81 4.19 0.32 -6.17
N VAL A 82 4.79 1.13 -7.03
CA VAL A 82 5.17 0.78 -8.40
C VAL A 82 6.61 1.22 -8.60
N GLY A 83 7.42 0.37 -9.23
CA GLY A 83 8.81 0.67 -9.53
C GLY A 83 9.18 0.37 -10.96
N ALA A 84 10.08 1.16 -11.54
CA ALA A 84 10.66 0.95 -12.86
C ALA A 84 12.19 1.16 -12.83
N PRO A 85 12.96 0.37 -13.61
CA PRO A 85 14.39 0.60 -13.74
C PRO A 85 14.67 1.89 -14.52
N HIS A 86 15.69 2.62 -14.10
CA HIS A 86 16.18 3.84 -14.75
C HIS A 86 17.70 3.96 -14.51
N GLU A 87 18.41 4.69 -15.37
CA GLU A 87 19.87 4.68 -15.45
C GLU A 87 20.57 5.19 -14.17
N ASP A 88 20.07 6.27 -13.58
CA ASP A 88 20.69 6.88 -12.39
C ASP A 88 20.15 6.30 -11.08
N SER A 89 18.84 6.12 -11.00
CA SER A 89 18.13 5.66 -9.81
C SER A 89 16.75 5.13 -10.19
N PRO A 90 16.24 4.06 -9.56
CA PRO A 90 14.89 3.57 -9.82
C PRO A 90 13.81 4.65 -9.68
N LEU A 91 12.84 4.65 -10.60
CA LEU A 91 11.64 5.46 -10.46
C LEU A 91 10.65 4.71 -9.56
N ILE A 92 10.35 5.27 -8.39
CA ILE A 92 9.51 4.64 -7.37
C ILE A 92 8.35 5.54 -6.99
N LEU A 93 7.14 5.03 -7.16
CA LEU A 93 5.92 5.58 -6.57
C LEU A 93 5.54 4.69 -5.38
N ASP A 94 5.46 5.22 -4.16
CA ASP A 94 5.07 4.48 -2.95
C ASP A 94 4.15 5.35 -2.09
N PHE A 95 2.87 4.96 -1.97
CA PHE A 95 1.86 5.77 -1.30
C PHE A 95 0.74 4.94 -0.66
N SER A 96 0.09 5.57 0.32
CA SER A 96 -1.15 5.11 0.93
C SER A 96 -2.35 5.53 0.09
N THR A 97 -3.40 4.70 0.02
CA THR A 97 -4.66 5.08 -0.66
C THR A 97 -5.54 6.02 0.17
N SER A 98 -5.13 6.31 1.41
CA SER A 98 -5.69 7.37 2.26
C SER A 98 -4.95 8.70 2.10
N ALA A 99 -5.62 9.79 2.45
CA ALA A 99 -5.07 11.16 2.43
C ALA A 99 -3.74 11.28 3.20
N THR A 100 -3.55 10.44 4.22
CA THR A 100 -2.29 10.30 4.94
C THR A 100 -2.14 8.89 5.52
N ALA A 101 -0.92 8.48 5.85
CA ALA A 101 -0.68 7.24 6.59
C ALA A 101 -1.03 7.41 8.08
N GLU A 102 -1.58 6.37 8.72
CA GLU A 102 -1.85 6.38 10.18
C GLU A 102 -0.59 6.76 10.98
N GLY A 103 0.59 6.29 10.54
CA GLY A 103 1.87 6.61 11.15
C GLY A 103 2.17 8.11 11.17
N LYS A 104 1.79 8.87 10.13
CA LYS A 104 1.99 10.34 10.09
C LYS A 104 1.09 11.06 11.09
N VAL A 105 -0.16 10.62 11.23
CA VAL A 105 -1.08 11.13 12.26
C VAL A 105 -0.54 10.83 13.65
N ARG A 106 0.02 9.63 13.86
CA ARG A 106 0.67 9.24 15.12
C ARG A 106 1.86 10.12 15.47
N VAL A 107 2.71 10.44 14.49
CA VAL A 107 3.85 11.35 14.68
C VAL A 107 3.36 12.73 15.12
N LYS A 108 2.36 13.30 14.44
CA LYS A 108 1.75 14.59 14.81
C LYS A 108 1.17 14.56 16.23
N LYS A 109 0.45 13.49 16.60
CA LYS A 109 -0.05 13.28 17.96
C LYS A 109 1.07 13.33 19.00
N ILE A 110 2.14 12.57 18.78
CA ILE A 110 3.28 12.48 19.71
C ILE A 110 3.98 13.83 19.83
N ALA A 111 4.09 14.58 18.73
CA ALA A 111 4.69 15.90 18.70
C ALA A 111 3.81 17.01 19.28
N GLY A 112 2.53 16.73 19.58
CA GLY A 112 1.56 17.77 20.00
C GLY A 112 1.21 18.75 18.88
N GLU A 113 1.37 18.35 17.62
CA GLU A 113 1.13 19.18 16.43
C GLU A 113 -0.20 18.83 15.76
N THR A 114 -0.79 19.80 15.07
CA THR A 114 -2.00 19.58 14.26
C THR A 114 -1.69 18.85 12.95
N CYS A 115 -2.66 18.08 12.46
CA CYS A 115 -2.66 17.53 11.11
C CYS A 115 -3.08 18.60 10.09
N PRO A 116 -2.60 18.53 8.83
CA PRO A 116 -3.19 19.28 7.74
C PRO A 116 -4.70 19.04 7.59
N GLU A 117 -5.41 20.07 7.12
CA GLU A 117 -6.82 19.93 6.74
C GLU A 117 -7.01 18.87 5.65
N GLY A 118 -8.19 18.23 5.64
CA GLY A 118 -8.53 17.18 4.68
C GLY A 118 -7.90 15.81 4.98
N TRP A 119 -7.21 15.64 6.12
CA TRP A 119 -6.71 14.33 6.55
C TRP A 119 -7.74 13.53 7.33
N LEU A 120 -8.46 14.17 8.25
CA LEU A 120 -9.22 13.50 9.29
C LEU A 120 -10.67 13.98 9.37
N LEU A 121 -11.55 13.07 9.76
CA LEU A 121 -12.85 13.37 10.36
C LEU A 121 -12.86 12.88 11.81
N ASN A 122 -13.53 13.61 12.69
CA ASN A 122 -13.81 13.15 14.04
C ASN A 122 -14.93 12.08 14.06
N SER A 123 -15.28 11.58 15.25
CA SER A 123 -16.31 10.54 15.41
C SER A 123 -17.72 10.95 14.96
N GLN A 124 -17.99 12.26 14.88
CA GLN A 124 -19.24 12.82 14.37
C GLN A 124 -19.22 13.03 12.84
N GLY A 125 -18.10 12.72 12.18
CA GLY A 125 -17.92 12.92 10.75
C GLY A 125 -17.60 14.36 10.36
N GLN A 126 -17.22 15.22 11.31
CA GLN A 126 -16.82 16.60 11.03
C GLN A 126 -15.33 16.67 10.74
N PRO A 127 -14.87 17.49 9.77
CA PRO A 127 -13.46 17.73 9.53
C PRO A 127 -12.72 18.18 10.79
N THR A 128 -11.54 17.63 11.01
CA THR A 128 -10.69 17.96 12.16
C THR A 128 -9.22 17.97 11.77
N THR A 129 -8.43 18.75 12.50
CA THR A 129 -6.96 18.78 12.43
C THR A 129 -6.33 18.23 13.70
N ASP A 130 -7.12 17.84 14.71
CA ASP A 130 -6.59 17.25 15.94
C ASP A 130 -6.26 15.76 15.70
N PRO A 131 -4.98 15.34 15.78
CA PRO A 131 -4.62 13.94 15.62
C PRO A 131 -5.17 13.03 16.74
N ASN A 132 -5.61 13.57 17.87
CA ASN A 132 -6.21 12.80 18.95
C ASN A 132 -7.57 12.21 18.57
N ASP A 133 -8.33 12.89 17.70
CA ASP A 133 -9.65 12.45 17.24
C ASP A 133 -9.59 11.07 16.55
N LEU A 134 -8.50 10.76 15.84
CA LEU A 134 -8.31 9.44 15.21
C LEU A 134 -8.25 8.28 16.23
N TYR A 135 -7.86 8.57 17.47
CA TYR A 135 -7.64 7.59 18.54
C TYR A 135 -8.66 7.70 19.69
N ALA A 136 -9.67 8.56 19.56
CA ALA A 136 -10.75 8.70 20.52
C ALA A 136 -11.65 7.45 20.57
N ASP A 137 -12.61 7.45 21.49
CA ASP A 137 -13.66 6.44 21.59
C ASP A 137 -15.04 7.13 21.63
N PRO A 138 -15.86 7.05 20.56
CA PRO A 138 -15.61 6.36 19.29
C PRO A 138 -14.46 6.99 18.48
N PRO A 139 -13.74 6.21 17.64
CA PRO A 139 -12.63 6.73 16.86
C PRO A 139 -13.11 7.57 15.68
N GLY A 140 -12.35 8.62 15.35
CA GLY A 140 -12.40 9.28 14.06
C GLY A 140 -11.86 8.41 12.92
N THR A 141 -11.72 9.01 11.74
CA THR A 141 -11.29 8.32 10.53
C THR A 141 -10.36 9.18 9.68
N ILE A 142 -9.48 8.54 8.93
CA ILE A 142 -8.71 9.16 7.86
C ILE A 142 -9.58 9.22 6.59
N LEU A 143 -9.49 10.30 5.83
CA LEU A 143 -10.13 10.42 4.53
C LEU A 143 -9.38 9.63 3.44
N PRO A 144 -10.05 9.14 2.38
CA PRO A 144 -9.38 8.60 1.21
C PRO A 144 -8.55 9.67 0.48
N MET A 145 -7.52 9.29 -0.27
CA MET A 145 -6.81 10.24 -1.13
C MET A 145 -7.71 10.73 -2.26
N GLY A 146 -7.49 11.97 -2.71
CA GLY A 146 -8.16 12.54 -3.88
C GLY A 146 -9.10 13.70 -3.60
N GLY A 147 -9.27 14.14 -2.35
CA GLY A 147 -10.09 15.30 -1.99
C GLY A 147 -11.54 15.13 -2.48
N ASP A 148 -12.03 16.06 -3.30
CA ASP A 148 -13.36 15.98 -3.94
C ASP A 148 -13.53 14.74 -4.84
N GLN A 149 -12.43 14.09 -5.23
CA GLN A 149 -12.41 12.84 -5.99
C GLN A 149 -11.99 11.63 -5.12
N ALA A 150 -12.27 11.68 -3.81
CA ALA A 150 -11.95 10.63 -2.84
C ALA A 150 -12.42 9.21 -3.24
N TYR A 151 -13.44 9.11 -4.10
CA TYR A 151 -13.88 7.83 -4.66
C TYR A 151 -12.78 7.09 -5.43
N LYS A 152 -11.80 7.80 -6.01
CA LYS A 152 -10.64 7.18 -6.68
C LYS A 152 -9.73 6.50 -5.68
N GLY A 153 -9.36 7.20 -4.60
CA GLY A 153 -8.53 6.65 -3.53
C GLY A 153 -9.21 5.47 -2.84
N PHE A 154 -10.49 5.62 -2.51
CA PHE A 154 -11.26 4.56 -1.86
C PHE A 154 -11.46 3.34 -2.78
N GLY A 155 -11.76 3.56 -4.07
CA GLY A 155 -11.88 2.49 -5.06
C GLY A 155 -10.57 1.71 -5.22
N LEU A 156 -9.43 2.40 -5.25
CA LEU A 156 -8.11 1.76 -5.28
C LEU A 156 -7.85 0.95 -4.01
N ALA A 157 -8.17 1.50 -2.83
CA ALA A 157 -8.06 0.80 -1.55
C ALA A 157 -8.87 -0.51 -1.53
N LEU A 158 -10.07 -0.48 -2.10
CA LEU A 158 -10.95 -1.65 -2.21
C LEU A 158 -10.34 -2.73 -3.09
N MET A 159 -9.80 -2.35 -4.25
CA MET A 159 -9.15 -3.31 -5.16
C MET A 159 -7.87 -3.90 -4.56
N ILE A 160 -7.10 -3.11 -3.82
CA ILE A 160 -5.94 -3.60 -3.06
C ILE A 160 -6.37 -4.64 -2.02
N ASP A 161 -7.52 -4.46 -1.38
CA ASP A 161 -8.06 -5.41 -0.42
C ASP A 161 -8.43 -6.74 -1.08
N VAL A 162 -8.99 -6.69 -2.30
CA VAL A 162 -9.27 -7.88 -3.13
C VAL A 162 -7.98 -8.59 -3.54
N LEU A 163 -7.02 -7.86 -4.12
CA LEU A 163 -5.77 -8.43 -4.67
C LEU A 163 -4.83 -8.92 -3.58
N SER A 164 -4.73 -8.21 -2.47
CA SER A 164 -3.85 -8.60 -1.37
C SER A 164 -4.57 -9.55 -0.42
N GLY A 165 -5.78 -9.20 0.03
CA GLY A 165 -6.56 -9.99 0.99
C GLY A 165 -7.11 -11.28 0.39
N ALA A 166 -8.10 -11.16 -0.50
CA ALA A 166 -8.81 -12.33 -1.03
C ALA A 166 -7.91 -13.24 -1.89
N LEU A 167 -7.18 -12.67 -2.86
CA LEU A 167 -6.38 -13.44 -3.80
C LEU A 167 -5.18 -14.16 -3.14
N SER A 168 -4.64 -13.65 -2.02
CA SER A 168 -3.60 -14.37 -1.27
C SER A 168 -4.11 -15.58 -0.49
N GLY A 169 -5.44 -15.79 -0.46
CA GLY A 169 -6.11 -16.67 0.50
C GLY A 169 -6.10 -16.12 1.93
N GLY A 170 -5.80 -14.83 2.08
CA GLY A 170 -5.89 -14.09 3.33
C GLY A 170 -7.29 -13.50 3.54
N LEU A 171 -7.35 -12.41 4.29
CA LEU A 171 -8.61 -11.80 4.70
C LEU A 171 -8.67 -10.33 4.28
N CYS A 172 -9.77 -9.95 3.64
CA CYS A 172 -10.17 -8.56 3.42
C CYS A 172 -10.64 -7.91 4.72
N ALA A 173 -10.81 -6.59 4.72
CA ALA A 173 -11.42 -5.84 5.81
C ALA A 173 -12.80 -6.42 6.19
N ARG A 174 -13.08 -6.52 7.49
CA ARG A 174 -14.25 -7.21 8.07
C ARG A 174 -14.87 -6.40 9.19
N GLU A 175 -16.17 -6.58 9.42
CA GLU A 175 -16.95 -5.85 10.45
C GLU A 175 -16.29 -5.91 11.82
N THR A 176 -16.06 -7.13 12.28
CA THR A 176 -15.26 -7.42 13.47
C THR A 176 -13.80 -7.61 13.05
N PRO A 177 -12.88 -6.71 13.45
CA PRO A 177 -11.47 -6.86 13.13
C PRO A 177 -10.87 -8.09 13.81
N ILE A 178 -9.95 -8.76 13.11
CA ILE A 178 -9.27 -9.95 13.65
C ILE A 178 -7.93 -9.59 14.28
N THR A 179 -7.45 -10.49 15.14
CA THR A 179 -6.08 -10.45 15.69
C THR A 179 -5.37 -11.77 15.41
N PRO A 180 -4.04 -11.78 15.20
CA PRO A 180 -3.13 -10.63 15.26
C PRO A 180 -3.15 -9.76 13.97
N LYS A 181 -2.69 -8.51 14.10
CA LYS A 181 -2.54 -7.58 12.97
C LYS A 181 -1.38 -8.02 12.07
N GLY A 182 -1.55 -7.88 10.76
CA GLY A 182 -0.51 -8.18 9.79
C GLY A 182 -0.82 -7.69 8.41
N ASN A 183 -0.10 -8.20 7.43
CA ASN A 183 -0.30 -7.89 6.03
C ASN A 183 -0.64 -9.14 5.22
N CYS A 184 -1.51 -8.96 4.24
CA CYS A 184 -1.44 -9.73 3.01
C CYS A 184 -0.75 -8.89 1.95
N VAL A 185 -0.08 -9.56 1.02
CA VAL A 185 0.71 -8.91 -0.04
C VAL A 185 0.33 -9.50 -1.39
N PHE A 186 0.26 -8.64 -2.40
CA PHE A 186 0.28 -9.01 -3.81
C PHE A 186 1.48 -8.32 -4.47
N MET A 187 2.34 -9.09 -5.14
CA MET A 187 3.49 -8.58 -5.88
C MET A 187 3.48 -9.12 -7.30
N LEU A 188 3.68 -8.22 -8.26
CA LEU A 188 3.84 -8.52 -9.67
C LEU A 188 5.13 -7.87 -10.17
N LEU A 189 5.97 -8.66 -10.83
CA LEU A 189 7.19 -8.23 -11.50
C LEU A 189 7.08 -8.55 -12.99
N CYS A 190 7.52 -7.62 -13.83
CA CYS A 190 7.61 -7.78 -15.28
C CYS A 190 9.03 -7.49 -15.75
N ASP A 191 9.56 -8.36 -16.60
CA ASP A 191 10.83 -8.15 -17.29
C ASP A 191 10.60 -7.49 -18.65
N PRO A 192 11.00 -6.21 -18.85
CA PRO A 192 10.81 -5.52 -20.12
C PRO A 192 11.42 -6.23 -21.34
N ALA A 193 12.45 -7.05 -21.14
CA ALA A 193 13.09 -7.82 -22.22
C ALA A 193 12.13 -8.82 -22.89
N HIS A 194 11.08 -9.25 -22.19
CA HIS A 194 10.07 -10.18 -22.69
C HIS A 194 8.86 -9.49 -23.36
N PHE A 195 8.85 -8.15 -23.43
CA PHE A 195 7.78 -7.36 -24.04
C PHE A 195 8.34 -6.53 -25.22
N GLY A 196 8.38 -5.20 -25.09
CA GLY A 196 8.91 -4.28 -26.10
C GLY A 196 10.43 -4.24 -26.18
N GLY A 197 11.14 -4.95 -25.30
CA GLY A 197 12.60 -4.98 -25.23
C GLY A 197 13.17 -3.98 -24.21
N ALA A 198 14.24 -4.39 -23.52
CA ALA A 198 14.87 -3.58 -22.47
C ALA A 198 15.44 -2.26 -22.99
N ASP A 199 16.03 -2.25 -24.19
CA ASP A 199 16.60 -1.03 -24.79
C ASP A 199 15.53 0.01 -25.12
N HIS A 200 14.41 -0.44 -25.71
CA HIS A 200 13.29 0.44 -26.01
C HIS A 200 12.69 0.99 -24.71
N PHE A 201 12.47 0.11 -23.72
CA PHE A 201 11.98 0.51 -22.41
C PHE A 201 12.88 1.58 -21.76
N ALA A 202 14.19 1.33 -21.70
CA ALA A 202 15.15 2.26 -21.11
C ALA A 202 15.16 3.62 -21.82
N LYS A 203 15.07 3.62 -23.16
CA LYS A 203 14.99 4.85 -23.97
C LYS A 203 13.73 5.67 -23.68
N GLU A 204 12.58 5.03 -23.48
CA GLU A 204 11.34 5.75 -23.17
C GLU A 204 11.32 6.25 -21.73
N VAL A 205 11.77 5.44 -20.77
CA VAL A 205 11.81 5.86 -19.37
C VAL A 205 12.79 7.01 -19.13
N LYS A 206 13.90 7.06 -19.87
CA LYS A 206 14.87 8.18 -19.83
C LYS A 206 14.28 9.54 -20.25
N GLN A 207 13.15 9.56 -20.96
CA GLN A 207 12.52 10.80 -21.40
C GLN A 207 11.62 11.45 -20.34
N LEU A 208 11.31 10.73 -19.25
CA LEU A 208 10.49 11.21 -18.13
C LEU A 208 11.31 12.06 -17.17
#